data_AF-A0A2V8XUC6-F1
#
_entry.id   AF-A0A2V8XUC6-F1
#
_cell.length_a   1.000
_cell.length_b   1.000
_cell.length_c   1.000
_cell.angle_alpha   90.00
_cell.angle_beta   90.00
_cell.angle_gamma   90.00
#
_symmetry.space_group_name_H-M   'P 1'
#
loop_
_entity.id
_entity.type
_entity.pdbx_description
1 polymer ?
#
loop_
_entity_poly.entity_id
_entity_poly.type
_entity_poly.pdbx_seq_one_letter_code
_entity_poly.pdbx_strand_id
1 'polypeptide(L)' 'MALIRDRKDNVEVAFSESALFYQLAGGNPNFEEILLRLREAKEKKRAVPVLVDSPDGDEVRDVQAGDQVPES' A
#
# COMPACT_ATOMS: atom_id res chain seq x y z
N MET A 1 -2.34 -12.98 -3.11
CA MET A 1 -2.42 -12.20 -4.37
C MET A 1 -2.84 -10.79 -3.99
N ALA A 2 -2.11 -9.74 -4.35
CA ALA A 2 -2.48 -8.36 -4.00
C ALA A 2 -3.47 -7.76 -5.03
N LEU A 3 -4.43 -6.98 -4.58
CA LEU A 3 -5.46 -6.34 -5.40
C LEU A 3 -5.38 -4.82 -5.23
N ILE A 4 -5.43 -4.09 -6.35
CA ILE A 4 -5.41 -2.62 -6.38
C ILE A 4 -6.56 -2.21 -7.29
N ARG A 5 -7.48 -1.37 -6.79
CA ARG A 5 -8.65 -0.87 -7.51
C ARG A 5 -8.77 0.64 -7.35
N ASP A 6 -8.77 1.35 -8.46
CA ASP A 6 -9.09 2.76 -8.50
C ASP A 6 -10.59 2.97 -8.22
N ARG A 7 -10.91 3.86 -7.29
CA ARG A 7 -12.26 4.40 -7.05
C ARG A 7 -12.26 5.88 -7.41
N LYS A 8 -13.44 6.50 -7.31
CA LYS A 8 -13.65 7.88 -7.73
C LYS A 8 -12.76 8.89 -6.98
N ASP A 9 -12.51 8.64 -5.69
CA ASP A 9 -11.82 9.59 -4.80
C ASP A 9 -10.65 8.95 -4.01
N ASN A 10 -10.43 7.64 -4.15
CA ASN A 10 -9.39 6.89 -3.45
C ASN A 10 -8.96 5.64 -4.22
N VAL A 11 -7.92 4.95 -3.72
CA VAL A 11 -7.49 3.63 -4.23
C VAL A 11 -7.65 2.59 -3.14
N GLU A 12 -8.35 1.52 -3.45
CA GLU A 12 -8.54 0.37 -2.58
C GLU A 12 -7.42 -0.66 -2.84
N VAL A 13 -6.76 -1.10 -1.78
CA VAL A 13 -5.60 -2.00 -1.81
C VAL A 13 -5.87 -3.18 -0.87
N ALA A 14 -5.75 -4.40 -1.35
CA ALA A 14 -5.79 -5.60 -0.51
C ALA A 14 -4.45 -6.33 -0.57
N PHE A 15 -3.90 -6.68 0.59
CA PHE A 15 -2.64 -7.42 0.71
C PHE A 15 -2.90 -8.91 0.89
N SER A 16 -1.97 -9.73 0.43
CA SER A 16 -2.15 -11.20 0.42
C SER A 16 -2.26 -11.82 1.82
N GLU A 17 -1.64 -11.20 2.82
CA GLU A 17 -1.59 -11.70 4.20
C GLU A 17 -2.79 -11.25 5.04
N SER A 18 -3.50 -10.20 4.61
CA SER A 18 -4.64 -9.64 5.31
C SER A 18 -5.93 -9.87 4.53
N ALA A 19 -6.98 -10.37 5.18
CA ALA A 19 -8.33 -10.35 4.59
C ALA A 19 -8.96 -8.93 4.56
N LEU A 20 -8.15 -7.89 4.79
CA LEU A 20 -8.55 -6.50 4.92
C LEU A 20 -8.28 -5.73 3.64
N PHE A 21 -9.15 -4.75 3.40
CA PHE A 21 -8.98 -3.73 2.37
C PHE A 21 -8.50 -2.46 3.03
N TYR A 22 -7.48 -1.85 2.44
CA TYR A 22 -6.93 -0.57 2.82
C TYR A 22 -7.23 0.47 1.74
N GLN A 23 -7.24 1.75 2.11
CA GLN A 23 -7.59 2.86 1.27
C GLN A 23 -6.44 3.87 1.24
N LEU A 24 -5.96 4.19 0.04
CA LEU A 24 -5.10 5.33 -0.18
C LEU A 24 -5.98 6.52 -0.60
N ALA A 25 -6.14 7.50 0.28
CA ALA A 25 -6.97 8.66 0.01
C ALA A 25 -6.34 9.57 -1.07
N GLY A 26 -7.13 10.00 -2.06
CA GLY A 26 -6.66 10.91 -3.12
C GLY A 26 -6.14 12.26 -2.62
N GLY A 27 -6.51 12.66 -1.40
CA GLY A 27 -5.98 13.85 -0.72
C GLY A 27 -4.62 13.67 -0.06
N ASN A 28 -4.01 12.47 -0.11
CA ASN A 28 -2.68 12.24 0.44
C ASN A 28 -1.63 12.96 -0.43
N PRO A 29 -0.75 13.82 0.15
CA PRO A 29 0.25 14.56 -0.62
C PRO A 29 1.22 13.65 -1.39
N ASN A 30 1.40 12.40 -0.92
CA ASN A 30 2.27 11.40 -1.53
C ASN A 30 1.49 10.36 -2.36
N PHE A 31 0.21 10.62 -2.68
CA PHE A 31 -0.70 9.67 -3.34
C PHE A 31 -0.07 8.99 -4.56
N GLU A 32 0.44 9.78 -5.52
CA GLU A 32 0.98 9.23 -6.77
C GLU A 32 2.23 8.36 -6.54
N GLU A 33 3.11 8.78 -5.63
CA GLU A 33 4.31 8.03 -5.28
C GLU A 33 3.97 6.70 -4.60
N ILE A 34 3.06 6.72 -3.64
CA ILE A 34 2.61 5.53 -2.92
C ILE A 34 1.93 4.56 -3.90
N LEU A 35 1.06 5.08 -4.78
CA LEU A 35 0.37 4.28 -5.79
C LEU A 35 1.36 3.63 -6.77
N LEU A 36 2.38 4.38 -7.22
CA LEU A 36 3.43 3.85 -8.07
C LEU A 36 4.18 2.69 -7.39
N ARG A 37 4.61 2.89 -6.13
CA ARG A 37 5.30 1.85 -5.36
C ARG A 37 4.45 0.60 -5.16
N LEU A 38 3.16 0.74 -4.88
CA LEU A 38 2.23 -0.38 -4.75
C LEU A 38 2.06 -1.14 -6.06
N ARG A 39 1.97 -0.43 -7.19
CA ARG A 39 1.89 -1.03 -8.52
C ARG A 39 3.17 -1.80 -8.86
N GLU A 40 4.33 -1.19 -8.65
CA GLU A 40 5.63 -1.85 -8.86
C GLU A 40 5.80 -3.09 -7.98
N ALA A 41 5.42 -3.01 -6.70
CA ALA A 41 5.48 -4.13 -5.77
C ALA A 41 4.57 -5.29 -6.23
N LYS A 42 3.37 -4.97 -6.71
CA LYS A 42 2.44 -5.96 -7.26
C LYS A 42 3.01 -6.63 -8.52
N GLU A 43 3.57 -5.85 -9.45
CA GLU A 43 4.17 -6.37 -10.68
C GLU A 43 5.37 -7.27 -10.39
N LYS A 44 6.26 -6.84 -9.48
CA LYS A 44 7.45 -7.57 -9.07
C LYS A 44 7.17 -8.68 -8.05
N LYS A 45 5.91 -8.84 -7.62
CA LYS A 45 5.50 -9.74 -6.52
C LYS A 45 6.38 -9.57 -5.26
N ARG A 46 6.76 -8.32 -4.96
CA ARG A 46 7.62 -7.97 -3.83
C ARG A 46 6.75 -7.60 -2.63
N ALA A 47 7.16 -8.01 -1.43
CA ALA A 47 6.59 -7.50 -0.19
C ALA A 47 7.03 -6.05 0.02
N VAL A 48 6.12 -5.19 0.47
CA VAL A 48 6.40 -3.80 0.83
C VAL A 48 5.84 -3.48 2.21
N PRO A 49 6.59 -2.76 3.07
CA PRO A 49 6.07 -2.27 4.34
C PRO A 49 5.05 -1.16 4.08
N VAL A 50 3.89 -1.26 4.71
CA VAL A 50 2.79 -0.30 4.59
C VAL A 50 2.60 0.38 5.93
N LEU A 51 2.59 1.70 5.93
CA LEU A 51 2.24 2.52 7.09
C LEU A 51 0.75 2.85 7.02
N VAL A 52 0.02 2.51 8.07
CA VAL A 52 -1.41 2.83 8.24
C VAL A 52 -1.59 3.86 9.35
N ASP A 53 -2.63 4.68 9.25
CA ASP A 53 -2.88 5.79 10.18
C ASP A 53 -3.12 5.33 11.62
N SER A 54 -3.76 4.18 11.79
CA SER A 54 -4.06 3.59 13.08
C SER A 54 -4.12 2.05 12.97
N PRO A 55 -3.89 1.32 14.07
CA PRO A 55 -3.93 -0.15 14.07
C PRO A 55 -5.30 -0.73 13.70
N ASP A 56 -6.38 0.02 13.92
CA ASP A 56 -7.75 -0.31 13.48
C ASP A 56 -8.14 0.38 12.16
N GLY A 57 -7.26 1.24 11.64
CA GLY A 57 -7.49 2.06 10.47
C GLY A 57 -7.19 1.32 9.17
N ASP A 58 -8.02 1.57 8.16
CA ASP A 58 -7.84 1.08 6.81
C ASP A 58 -7.07 2.08 5.92
N GLU A 59 -6.68 3.25 6.39
CA GLU A 59 -6.03 4.26 5.55
C GLU A 59 -4.51 4.07 5.40
N VAL A 60 -4.04 3.94 4.16
CA VAL A 60 -2.62 3.90 3.77
C VAL A 60 -2.05 5.32 3.83
N ARG A 61 -1.06 5.51 4.71
CA ARG A 61 -0.31 6.77 4.85
C ARG A 61 0.91 6.81 3.96
N ASP A 62 1.66 5.71 3.92
CA ASP A 62 2.90 5.61 3.16
C ASP A 62 3.26 4.14 2.86
N VAL A 63 4.12 3.94 1.87
CA VAL A 63 4.69 2.64 1.52
C VAL A 63 6.20 2.79 1.40
N GLN A 64 6.93 2.11 2.29
CA GLN A 64 8.38 2.19 2.28
C GLN A 64 8.94 1.35 1.12
N ALA A 65 10.05 1.80 0.54
CA ALA A 65 10.81 0.99 -0.39
C ALA A 65 11.27 -0.26 0.36
N GLY A 66 10.81 -1.44 -0.08
CA GLY A 66 11.04 -2.71 0.62
C GLY A 66 12.47 -3.22 0.55
N ASP A 67 13.49 -2.39 0.81
CA ASP A 67 14.89 -2.77 0.96
C ASP A 67 15.29 -2.65 2.44
N GLN A 68 14.69 -3.51 3.26
CA GLN A 68 15.30 -3.91 4.52
C GLN A 68 15.43 -5.42 4.48
N VAL A 69 16.53 -5.86 3.88
CA VAL A 69 17.13 -7.14 4.26
C VAL A 69 17.41 -7.00 5.76
N PRO A 70 16.91 -7.88 6.65
CA PRO A 70 17.50 -7.95 7.97
C PRO A 70 18.94 -8.39 7.75
N GLU A 71 19.92 -7.49 7.94
CA GLU A 71 21.30 -7.90 8.14
C GLU A 71 21.29 -8.89 9.33
N SER A 72 21.56 -10.16 9.02
CA SER A 72 21.89 -11.21 9.99
C SER A 72 23.35 -11.57 9.81
#